data_AF-A0A8S1HQ87-F1
#
_entry.id   AF-A0A8S1HQ87-F1
#
_cell.length_a   1.000
_cell.length_b   1.000
_cell.length_c   1.000
_cell.angle_alpha   90.00
_cell.angle_beta   90.00
_cell.angle_gamma   90.00
#
_symmetry.space_group_name_H-M   'P 1'
#
loop_
_entity.id
_entity.type
_entity.pdbx_description
1 polymer ?
#
loop_
_entity_poly.entity_id
_entity_poly.type
_entity_poly.pdbx_seq_one_letter_code
_entity_poly.pdbx_strand_id
1 'polypeptide(L)'
;MSRLAACCNIKIKPYRGLTYKAVKLQQPTSQIIISHTIYVNSSGRREQLELNERNRILLTMRAGPPLQQLPHGMYYFPEGTDDLREAKINEVNEAYLEKLGWYKKINGQWNVNGNGLPLRNAYKVVMKSCKGQLHQDQFIGATNYVLRGKEYFDDYAERPVVDFSYVKNVKIEPREVKVIHQHGTAASMYVKTDTRPNVAKSRSMLANFTGIISLDHTGNRMFNATFFCEFSRNKK
;
A
#
# COMPACT_ATOMS: atom_id res chain seq x y z
N MET A 1 -56.32 -18.94 6.88
CA MET A 1 -55.03 -18.37 7.33
C MET A 1 -54.42 -17.59 6.18
N SER A 2 -54.40 -16.26 6.25
CA SER A 2 -53.73 -15.41 5.27
C SER A 2 -52.22 -15.46 5.51
N ARG A 3 -51.46 -16.01 4.55
CA ARG A 3 -50.00 -15.87 4.53
C ARG A 3 -49.67 -14.43 4.19
N LEU A 4 -49.09 -13.71 5.15
CA LEU A 4 -48.57 -12.38 4.91
C LEU A 4 -47.30 -12.49 4.08
N ALA A 5 -47.27 -11.78 2.95
CA ALA A 5 -46.10 -11.62 2.10
C ALA A 5 -45.71 -10.14 2.05
N ALA A 6 -44.42 -9.86 2.24
CA ALA A 6 -43.86 -8.52 2.09
C ALA A 6 -42.99 -8.48 0.82
N CYS A 7 -43.18 -7.46 0.00
CA CYS A 7 -42.36 -7.21 -1.19
C CYS A 7 -41.58 -5.92 -0.96
N CYS A 8 -40.25 -5.99 -1.04
CA CYS A 8 -39.37 -4.85 -0.82
C CYS A 8 -38.50 -4.59 -2.04
N ASN A 9 -38.21 -3.32 -2.29
CA ASN A 9 -37.29 -2.89 -3.34
C ASN A 9 -36.00 -2.36 -2.70
N ILE A 10 -34.91 -3.12 -2.85
CA ILE A 10 -33.60 -2.76 -2.32
C ILE A 10 -32.91 -1.81 -3.31
N LYS A 11 -32.69 -0.56 -2.90
CA LYS A 11 -31.96 0.44 -3.69
C LYS A 11 -30.60 0.71 -3.07
N ILE A 12 -29.54 0.40 -3.80
CA ILE A 12 -28.16 0.68 -3.39
C ILE A 12 -27.66 1.87 -4.20
N LYS A 13 -26.88 2.75 -3.54
CA LYS A 13 -26.20 3.88 -4.17
C LYS A 13 -24.80 4.02 -3.59
N PRO A 14 -23.83 4.55 -4.34
CA PRO A 14 -22.51 4.86 -3.81
C PRO A 14 -22.62 5.80 -2.61
N TYR A 15 -21.90 5.48 -1.52
CA TYR A 15 -21.90 6.30 -0.32
C TYR A 15 -20.94 7.49 -0.51
N ARG A 16 -21.46 8.72 -0.37
CA ARG A 16 -20.68 9.98 -0.45
C ARG A 16 -19.80 10.11 -1.70
N GLY A 17 -20.13 9.42 -2.80
CA GLY A 17 -19.31 9.42 -4.03
C GLY A 17 -17.95 8.72 -3.89
N LEU A 18 -17.69 8.03 -2.78
CA LEU A 18 -16.44 7.32 -2.55
C LEU A 18 -16.27 6.20 -3.58
N THR A 19 -15.10 6.17 -4.19
CA THR A 19 -14.73 5.18 -5.21
C THR A 19 -13.34 4.67 -4.92
N TYR A 20 -13.18 3.35 -5.05
CA TYR A 20 -11.93 2.64 -4.78
C TYR A 20 -11.59 1.75 -5.96
N LYS A 21 -10.30 1.49 -6.15
CA LYS A 21 -9.78 0.52 -7.11
C LYS A 21 -9.23 -0.68 -6.36
N ALA A 22 -9.65 -1.87 -6.77
CA ALA A 22 -9.13 -3.13 -6.27
C ALA A 22 -8.05 -3.67 -7.21
N VAL A 23 -6.94 -4.13 -6.66
CA VAL A 23 -5.82 -4.71 -7.41
C VAL A 23 -5.37 -6.01 -6.78
N LYS A 24 -5.05 -7.00 -7.62
CA LYS A 24 -4.43 -8.25 -7.18
C LYS A 24 -2.92 -8.12 -7.36
N LEU A 25 -2.18 -8.04 -6.26
CA LEU A 25 -0.72 -8.01 -6.31
C LEU A 25 -0.19 -9.43 -6.53
N GLN A 26 0.60 -9.57 -7.58
CA GLN A 26 1.33 -10.81 -7.90
C GLN A 26 2.70 -10.85 -7.23
N GLN A 27 3.47 -11.90 -7.49
CA GLN A 27 4.84 -11.99 -7.00
C GLN A 27 5.66 -10.78 -7.50
N PRO A 28 6.33 -10.04 -6.61
CA PRO A 28 7.01 -8.82 -6.99
C PRO A 28 8.31 -9.10 -7.74
N THR A 29 8.70 -8.18 -8.62
CA THR A 29 10.06 -8.09 -9.16
C THR A 29 10.84 -7.07 -8.34
N SER A 30 12.04 -7.44 -7.87
CA SER A 30 12.89 -6.55 -7.07
C SER A 30 13.87 -5.79 -7.98
N GLN A 31 14.00 -4.48 -7.75
CA GLN A 31 14.92 -3.62 -8.49
C GLN A 31 15.77 -2.80 -7.51
N ILE A 32 17.03 -2.56 -7.87
CA ILE A 32 17.94 -1.70 -7.12
C ILE A 32 18.29 -0.52 -8.03
N ILE A 33 18.06 0.68 -7.53
CA ILE A 33 18.37 1.93 -8.24
C ILE A 33 19.64 2.51 -7.64
N ILE A 34 20.69 2.67 -8.46
CA ILE A 34 21.97 3.26 -8.05
C ILE A 34 22.10 4.61 -8.72
N SER A 35 22.40 5.64 -7.93
CA SER A 35 22.86 6.92 -8.45
C SER A 35 24.39 6.96 -8.40
N HIS A 36 25.01 7.48 -9.45
CA HIS A 36 26.45 7.71 -9.50
C HIS A 36 26.72 9.19 -9.78
N THR A 37 27.84 9.70 -9.29
CA THR A 37 28.25 11.10 -9.48
C THR A 37 29.77 11.15 -9.56
N ILE A 38 30.30 11.85 -10.57
CA ILE A 38 31.74 12.08 -10.71
C ILE A 38 32.04 13.49 -10.20
N TYR A 39 33.03 13.60 -9.33
CA TYR A 39 33.55 14.87 -8.87
C TYR A 39 34.93 15.11 -9.46
N VAL A 40 35.11 16.26 -10.11
CA VAL A 40 36.42 16.75 -10.52
C VAL A 40 36.83 17.88 -9.58
N ASN A 41 38.08 17.85 -9.13
CA ASN A 41 38.63 18.92 -8.30
C ASN A 41 39.43 19.87 -9.21
N SER A 42 38.72 20.82 -9.82
CA SER A 42 39.30 21.93 -10.57
C SER A 42 39.32 23.15 -9.64
N SER A 43 40.52 23.70 -9.36
CA SER A 43 40.67 24.97 -8.61
C SER A 43 39.99 25.04 -7.22
N GLY A 44 39.92 23.92 -6.49
CA GLY A 44 39.34 23.88 -5.14
C GLY A 44 37.81 23.89 -5.08
N ARG A 45 37.13 23.79 -6.23
CA ARG A 45 35.69 23.56 -6.33
C ARG A 45 35.43 22.15 -6.83
N ARG A 46 34.42 21.49 -6.25
CA ARG A 46 33.94 20.18 -6.72
C ARG A 46 32.89 20.42 -7.78
N GLU A 47 33.21 20.10 -9.03
CA GLU A 47 32.29 20.17 -10.15
C GLU A 47 31.76 18.77 -10.47
N GLN A 48 30.46 18.68 -10.77
CA GLN A 48 29.80 17.44 -11.15
C GLN A 48 29.94 17.21 -12.66
N LEU A 49 30.46 16.04 -13.05
CA LEU A 49 30.61 15.63 -14.45
C LEU A 49 29.79 14.36 -14.73
N GLU A 50 29.26 14.23 -15.94
CA GLU A 50 28.61 12.99 -16.41
C GLU A 50 29.63 11.95 -16.88
N LEU A 51 29.27 10.66 -16.82
CA LEU A 51 30.09 9.57 -17.34
C LEU A 51 30.13 9.62 -18.88
N ASN A 52 31.23 10.13 -19.44
CA ASN A 52 31.53 9.99 -20.86
C ASN A 52 32.18 8.63 -21.15
N GLU A 53 32.01 8.12 -22.38
CA GLU A 53 32.50 6.81 -22.88
C GLU A 53 34.01 6.54 -22.69
N ARG A 54 34.81 7.55 -22.34
CA ARG A 54 36.25 7.43 -22.10
C ARG A 54 36.59 6.75 -20.76
N ASN A 55 35.67 6.75 -19.80
CA ASN A 55 35.91 6.16 -18.48
C ASN A 55 35.45 4.70 -18.47
N ARG A 56 36.39 3.76 -18.66
CA ARG A 56 36.12 2.31 -18.67
C ARG A 56 35.92 1.76 -17.26
N ILE A 57 34.76 2.03 -16.68
CA ILE A 57 34.32 1.45 -15.40
C ILE A 57 33.09 0.57 -15.67
N LEU A 58 33.22 -0.73 -15.44
CA LEU A 58 32.11 -1.67 -15.47
C LEU A 58 31.69 -2.00 -14.05
N LEU A 59 30.42 -1.74 -13.74
CA LEU A 59 29.79 -2.08 -12.47
C LEU A 59 28.89 -3.30 -12.65
N THR A 60 29.13 -4.35 -11.87
CA THR A 60 28.26 -5.53 -11.80
C THR A 60 27.77 -5.69 -10.38
N MET A 61 26.45 -5.72 -10.19
CA MET A 61 25.86 -5.83 -8.87
C MET A 61 25.07 -7.14 -8.71
N ARG A 62 25.15 -7.69 -7.50
CA ARG A 62 24.40 -8.87 -7.07
C ARG A 62 23.79 -8.58 -5.71
N ALA A 63 22.48 -8.79 -5.59
CA ALA A 63 21.77 -8.66 -4.32
C ALA A 63 20.76 -9.80 -4.21
N GLY A 64 20.49 -10.20 -2.97
CA GLY A 64 19.37 -11.10 -2.66
C GLY A 64 18.02 -10.37 -2.70
N PRO A 65 16.90 -11.12 -2.60
CA PRO A 65 15.59 -10.50 -2.44
C PRO A 65 15.54 -9.64 -1.16
N PRO A 66 14.64 -8.64 -1.10
CA PRO A 66 14.39 -7.91 0.15
C PRO A 66 13.90 -8.88 1.24
N LEU A 67 14.25 -8.59 2.50
CA LEU A 67 13.93 -9.44 3.66
C LEU A 67 12.43 -9.60 3.88
N GLN A 68 11.66 -8.58 3.51
CA GLN A 68 10.22 -8.52 3.65
C GLN A 68 9.63 -8.07 2.33
N GLN A 69 8.44 -8.57 2.01
CA GLN A 69 7.71 -8.26 0.79
C GLN A 69 6.22 -8.23 1.12
N LEU A 70 5.45 -7.46 0.35
CA LEU A 70 4.00 -7.57 0.44
C LEU A 70 3.56 -8.98 0.01
N PRO A 71 2.68 -9.63 0.78
CA PRO A 71 2.07 -10.88 0.36
C PRO A 71 1.36 -10.77 -0.98
N HIS A 72 1.36 -11.86 -1.74
CA HIS A 72 0.43 -11.99 -2.86
C HIS A 72 -1.01 -11.95 -2.32
N GLY A 73 -1.85 -11.11 -2.92
CA GLY A 73 -3.20 -10.95 -2.44
C GLY A 73 -3.94 -9.78 -3.06
N MET A 74 -5.15 -9.59 -2.57
CA MET A 74 -5.98 -8.48 -3.00
C MET A 74 -5.77 -7.26 -2.10
N TYR A 75 -5.59 -6.12 -2.73
CA TYR A 75 -5.43 -4.82 -2.10
C TYR A 75 -6.37 -3.82 -2.76
N TYR A 76 -6.53 -2.67 -2.15
CA TYR A 76 -7.35 -1.61 -2.73
C TYR A 76 -6.83 -0.23 -2.31
N PHE A 77 -7.25 0.80 -3.03
CA PHE A 77 -6.89 2.18 -2.75
C PHE A 77 -7.99 3.14 -3.21
N PRO A 78 -8.16 4.30 -2.56
CA PRO A 78 -9.05 5.35 -3.06
C PRO A 78 -8.64 5.80 -4.47
N GLU A 79 -9.62 6.01 -5.35
CA GLU A 79 -9.31 6.44 -6.71
C GLU A 79 -8.63 7.81 -6.71
N GLY A 80 -7.44 7.89 -7.31
CA GLY A 80 -6.64 9.12 -7.40
C GLY A 80 -5.60 9.30 -6.29
N THR A 81 -5.41 8.30 -5.41
CA THR A 81 -4.39 8.33 -4.36
C THR A 81 -3.43 7.14 -4.47
N ASP A 82 -2.28 7.25 -3.81
CA ASP A 82 -1.30 6.16 -3.62
C ASP A 82 -1.50 5.40 -2.28
N ASP A 83 -2.65 5.60 -1.63
CA ASP A 83 -2.98 5.02 -0.32
C ASP A 83 -3.45 3.57 -0.46
N LEU A 84 -2.50 2.68 -0.74
CA LEU A 84 -2.73 1.25 -0.83
C LEU A 84 -3.00 0.65 0.55
N ARG A 85 -4.07 -0.13 0.64
CA ARG A 85 -4.55 -0.72 1.89
C ARG A 85 -4.76 -2.21 1.76
N GLU A 86 -4.49 -2.92 2.85
CA GLU A 86 -4.77 -4.34 3.00
C GLU A 86 -6.18 -4.54 3.57
N ALA A 87 -6.98 -5.35 2.89
CA ALA A 87 -8.31 -5.72 3.38
C ALA A 87 -8.80 -7.04 2.77
N LYS A 88 -9.82 -7.63 3.41
CA LYS A 88 -10.57 -8.76 2.86
C LYS A 88 -11.46 -8.27 1.73
N ILE A 89 -10.96 -8.28 0.50
CA ILE A 89 -11.69 -7.88 -0.70
C ILE A 89 -11.85 -9.05 -1.67
N ASN A 90 -13.01 -9.09 -2.33
CA ASN A 90 -13.33 -10.09 -3.34
C ASN A 90 -12.37 -9.99 -4.53
N GLU A 91 -11.96 -11.15 -5.06
CA GLU A 91 -11.43 -11.19 -6.42
C GLU A 91 -12.51 -10.83 -7.46
N VAL A 92 -12.10 -10.61 -8.72
CA VAL A 92 -13.01 -10.19 -9.81
C VAL A 92 -14.21 -11.13 -9.99
N ASN A 93 -13.99 -12.43 -9.76
CA ASN A 93 -14.98 -13.50 -9.93
C ASN A 93 -15.69 -13.90 -8.62
N GLU A 94 -15.33 -13.29 -7.49
CA GLU A 94 -15.94 -13.57 -6.18
C GLU A 94 -17.07 -12.57 -5.87
N ALA A 95 -18.09 -13.00 -5.14
CA ALA A 95 -19.26 -12.19 -4.79
C ALA A 95 -19.68 -12.33 -3.32
N TYR A 96 -18.71 -12.59 -2.43
CA TYR A 96 -18.93 -12.73 -1.00
C TYR A 96 -19.36 -11.40 -0.37
N LEU A 97 -20.46 -11.39 0.38
CA LEU A 97 -20.99 -10.15 0.96
C LEU A 97 -20.23 -9.71 2.22
N GLU A 98 -19.47 -10.63 2.81
CA GLU A 98 -18.63 -10.42 3.98
C GLU A 98 -17.26 -9.79 3.66
N LYS A 99 -16.87 -9.76 2.37
CA LYS A 99 -15.65 -9.12 1.86
C LYS A 99 -16.00 -7.81 1.14
N LEU A 100 -15.06 -6.87 1.03
CA LEU A 100 -15.23 -5.71 0.14
C LEU A 100 -15.44 -6.12 -1.33
N GLY A 101 -15.94 -5.20 -2.16
CA GLY A 101 -15.96 -5.36 -3.63
C GLY A 101 -17.19 -6.09 -4.20
N TRP A 102 -18.17 -6.47 -3.38
CA TRP A 102 -19.44 -7.03 -3.87
C TRP A 102 -20.31 -5.98 -4.60
N TYR A 103 -20.08 -4.69 -4.38
CA TYR A 103 -20.68 -3.58 -5.14
C TYR A 103 -19.62 -2.92 -6.01
N LYS A 104 -19.67 -3.14 -7.32
CA LYS A 104 -18.62 -2.74 -8.27
C LYS A 104 -19.16 -1.92 -9.43
N LYS A 105 -18.31 -1.05 -9.97
CA LYS A 105 -18.61 -0.25 -11.16
C LYS A 105 -18.14 -1.00 -12.41
N ILE A 106 -19.08 -1.34 -13.30
CA ILE A 106 -18.83 -2.00 -14.59
C ILE A 106 -19.38 -1.10 -15.68
N ASN A 107 -18.55 -0.71 -16.65
CA ASN A 107 -18.96 0.15 -17.78
C ASN A 107 -19.68 1.44 -17.32
N GLY A 108 -19.19 2.07 -16.25
CA GLY A 108 -19.78 3.30 -15.71
C GLY A 108 -20.99 3.09 -14.78
N GLN A 109 -21.55 1.89 -14.74
CA GLN A 109 -22.74 1.57 -13.93
C GLN A 109 -22.38 0.76 -12.69
N TRP A 110 -22.94 1.14 -11.55
CA TRP A 110 -22.76 0.42 -10.31
C TRP A 110 -23.70 -0.77 -10.22
N ASN A 111 -23.14 -1.94 -9.92
CA ASN A 111 -23.88 -3.20 -9.89
C ASN A 111 -23.44 -4.04 -8.69
N VAL A 112 -24.39 -4.79 -8.15
CA VAL A 112 -24.11 -5.86 -7.17
C VAL A 112 -23.62 -7.08 -7.92
N ASN A 113 -22.47 -7.62 -7.53
CA ASN A 113 -21.90 -8.80 -8.16
C ASN A 113 -22.82 -10.03 -8.00
N GLY A 114 -22.76 -10.96 -8.96
CA GLY A 114 -23.63 -12.15 -8.94
C GLY A 114 -25.13 -11.83 -9.17
N ASN A 115 -25.43 -10.82 -9.99
CA ASN A 115 -26.79 -10.40 -10.36
C ASN A 115 -27.69 -10.01 -9.16
N GLY A 116 -27.09 -9.67 -8.02
CA GLY A 116 -27.81 -9.35 -6.79
C GLY A 116 -28.48 -10.53 -6.09
N LEU A 117 -28.32 -11.77 -6.57
CA LEU A 117 -28.86 -12.96 -5.93
C LEU A 117 -28.31 -13.16 -4.50
N PRO A 118 -26.99 -13.02 -4.23
CA PRO A 118 -26.46 -13.11 -2.88
C PRO A 118 -27.12 -12.10 -1.93
N LEU A 119 -27.24 -10.85 -2.38
CA LEU A 119 -27.85 -9.77 -1.60
C LEU A 119 -29.33 -10.03 -1.31
N ARG A 120 -30.09 -10.49 -2.31
CA ARG A 120 -31.50 -10.85 -2.13
C ARG A 120 -31.68 -11.98 -1.11
N ASN A 121 -30.78 -12.95 -1.11
CA ASN A 121 -30.81 -14.06 -0.14
C ASN A 121 -30.40 -13.62 1.28
N ALA A 122 -29.47 -12.67 1.38
CA ALA A 122 -29.02 -12.09 2.63
C ALA A 122 -30.05 -11.14 3.25
N TYR A 123 -30.88 -10.50 2.43
CA TYR A 123 -31.91 -9.56 2.88
C TYR A 123 -33.08 -10.29 3.55
N LYS A 124 -33.37 -9.87 4.79
CA LYS A 124 -34.47 -10.35 5.61
C LYS A 124 -35.31 -9.17 6.07
N VAL A 125 -36.62 -9.35 6.00
CA VAL A 125 -37.60 -8.37 6.47
C VAL A 125 -38.35 -8.99 7.64
N VAL A 126 -38.31 -8.30 8.78
CA VAL A 126 -39.09 -8.68 9.96
C VAL A 126 -40.24 -7.70 10.11
N MET A 127 -41.47 -8.17 9.88
CA MET A 127 -42.67 -7.36 10.03
C MET A 127 -42.97 -7.10 11.50
N LYS A 128 -43.04 -5.82 11.91
CA LYS A 128 -43.50 -5.41 13.25
C LYS A 128 -45.00 -5.19 13.28
N SER A 129 -45.56 -4.57 12.24
CA SER A 129 -47.01 -4.38 12.07
C SER A 129 -47.36 -4.33 10.60
N CYS A 130 -48.18 -5.28 10.13
CA CYS A 130 -48.64 -5.29 8.74
C CYS A 130 -49.61 -4.14 8.44
N LYS A 131 -50.58 -3.89 9.34
CA LYS A 131 -51.55 -2.80 9.19
C LYS A 131 -50.88 -1.42 9.18
N GLY A 132 -49.83 -1.25 9.99
CA GLY A 132 -49.05 -0.01 10.04
C GLY A 132 -47.91 0.06 9.01
N GLN A 133 -47.70 -0.97 8.18
CA GLN A 133 -46.56 -1.09 7.26
C GLN A 133 -45.18 -0.96 7.96
N LEU A 134 -45.12 -1.28 9.25
CA LEU A 134 -43.89 -1.20 10.05
C LEU A 134 -43.10 -2.50 9.91
N HIS A 135 -41.84 -2.36 9.48
CA HIS A 135 -40.92 -3.47 9.29
C HIS A 135 -39.51 -3.07 9.72
N GLN A 136 -38.67 -4.08 9.91
CA GLN A 136 -37.24 -3.92 10.17
C GLN A 136 -36.44 -4.67 9.12
N ASP A 137 -35.56 -3.95 8.44
CA ASP A 137 -34.62 -4.47 7.46
C ASP A 137 -33.38 -5.04 8.14
N GLN A 138 -32.97 -6.23 7.71
CA GLN A 138 -31.73 -6.87 8.15
C GLN A 138 -31.00 -7.48 6.94
N PHE A 139 -29.68 -7.35 6.90
CA PHE A 139 -28.83 -8.08 5.95
C PHE A 139 -27.93 -9.02 6.74
N ILE A 140 -28.10 -10.33 6.53
CA ILE A 140 -27.32 -11.36 7.21
C ILE A 140 -26.04 -11.62 6.41
N GLY A 141 -24.89 -11.54 7.09
CA GLY A 141 -23.59 -11.86 6.47
C GLY A 141 -23.08 -10.83 5.46
N ALA A 142 -23.77 -9.70 5.30
CA ALA A 142 -23.27 -8.58 4.52
C ALA A 142 -22.48 -7.63 5.41
N THR A 143 -21.33 -7.19 4.92
CA THR A 143 -20.47 -6.17 5.55
C THR A 143 -20.25 -5.01 4.58
N ASN A 144 -19.66 -3.92 5.07
CA ASN A 144 -19.28 -2.77 4.25
C ASN A 144 -20.45 -2.09 3.51
N TYR A 145 -21.59 -1.94 4.19
CA TYR A 145 -22.73 -1.16 3.71
C TYR A 145 -23.26 -0.21 4.80
N VAL A 146 -23.95 0.84 4.36
CA VAL A 146 -24.55 1.84 5.24
C VAL A 146 -26.04 1.87 5.00
N LEU A 147 -26.82 1.69 6.06
CA LEU A 147 -28.26 1.95 6.00
C LEU A 147 -28.52 3.45 5.98
N ARG A 148 -29.50 3.88 5.17
CA ARG A 148 -29.88 5.29 5.07
C ARG A 148 -30.21 5.86 6.45
N GLY A 149 -29.62 7.01 6.79
CA GLY A 149 -29.83 7.67 8.08
C GLY A 149 -28.97 7.12 9.23
N LYS A 150 -28.12 6.12 8.97
CA LYS A 150 -27.05 5.72 9.88
C LYS A 150 -25.71 6.28 9.41
N GLU A 151 -24.83 6.56 10.36
CA GLU A 151 -23.45 6.90 10.03
C GLU A 151 -22.67 5.63 9.68
N TYR A 152 -21.75 5.78 8.73
CA TYR A 152 -20.73 4.77 8.47
C TYR A 152 -19.64 4.94 9.50
N PHE A 153 -19.49 3.93 10.36
CA PHE A 153 -18.29 3.77 11.15
C PHE A 153 -17.37 2.82 10.37
N ASP A 154 -16.22 3.35 9.98
CA ASP A 154 -15.16 2.58 9.33
C ASP A 154 -14.45 1.71 10.37
N ASP A 155 -15.19 0.81 11.01
CA ASP A 155 -14.67 -0.11 12.03
C ASP A 155 -13.80 -1.21 11.40
N TYR A 156 -13.81 -1.31 10.06
CA TYR A 156 -12.84 -2.08 9.31
C TYR A 156 -11.55 -1.26 9.28
N ALA A 157 -10.70 -1.52 10.27
CA ALA A 157 -9.33 -1.01 10.39
C ALA A 157 -8.46 -1.48 9.22
N GLU A 158 -8.76 -1.01 8.02
CA GLU A 158 -8.06 -1.34 6.78
C GLU A 158 -6.74 -0.58 6.79
N ARG A 159 -5.67 -1.35 6.98
CA ARG A 159 -4.37 -0.80 7.30
C ARG A 159 -3.71 -0.26 6.03
N PRO A 160 -3.28 1.00 6.03
CA PRO A 160 -2.39 1.52 5.00
C PRO A 160 -1.11 0.70 4.93
N VAL A 161 -0.70 0.32 3.74
CA VAL A 161 0.54 -0.41 3.49
C VAL A 161 1.77 0.40 3.93
N VAL A 162 1.65 1.73 3.98
CA VAL A 162 2.71 2.60 4.50
C VAL A 162 2.96 2.43 6.00
N ASP A 163 2.05 1.80 6.75
CA ASP A 163 2.24 1.51 8.18
C ASP A 163 3.13 0.28 8.42
N PHE A 164 3.43 -0.51 7.38
CA PHE A 164 4.42 -1.58 7.49
C PHE A 164 5.80 -0.99 7.66
N SER A 165 6.52 -1.46 8.68
CA SER A 165 7.82 -0.89 9.09
C SER A 165 8.91 -0.94 8.00
N TYR A 166 8.81 -1.86 7.05
CA TYR A 166 9.72 -1.99 5.92
C TYR A 166 9.32 -1.16 4.70
N VAL A 167 8.13 -0.55 4.69
CA VAL A 167 7.63 0.27 3.59
C VAL A 167 7.92 1.73 3.88
N LYS A 168 8.69 2.37 2.99
CA LYS A 168 8.92 3.81 3.00
C LYS A 168 7.79 4.57 2.32
N ASN A 169 7.37 4.06 1.17
CA ASN A 169 6.36 4.69 0.33
C ASN A 169 5.77 3.67 -0.66
N VAL A 170 4.57 3.96 -1.14
CA VAL A 170 3.92 3.23 -2.22
C VAL A 170 3.67 4.20 -3.37
N LYS A 171 3.85 3.74 -4.61
CA LYS A 171 3.42 4.45 -5.81
C LYS A 171 2.58 3.54 -6.67
N ILE A 172 1.43 4.03 -7.10
CA ILE A 172 0.48 3.27 -7.89
C ILE A 172 0.51 3.79 -9.33
N GLU A 173 0.88 2.91 -10.24
CA GLU A 173 0.88 3.16 -11.68
C GLU A 173 -0.20 2.30 -12.36
N PRO A 174 -0.59 2.60 -13.62
CA PRO A 174 -1.70 1.91 -14.28
C PRO A 174 -1.55 0.39 -14.40
N ARG A 175 -0.31 -0.13 -14.35
CA ARG A 175 0.00 -1.56 -14.53
C ARG A 175 0.88 -2.16 -13.45
N GLU A 176 1.35 -1.35 -12.50
CA GLU A 176 2.25 -1.82 -11.46
C GLU A 176 2.07 -1.01 -10.18
N VAL A 177 2.40 -1.65 -9.06
CA VAL A 177 2.47 -1.01 -7.76
C VAL A 177 3.91 -1.10 -7.29
N LYS A 178 4.53 0.06 -7.08
CA LYS A 178 5.92 0.17 -6.63
C LYS A 178 5.93 0.36 -5.12
N VAL A 179 6.50 -0.62 -4.42
CA VAL A 179 6.75 -0.53 -2.99
C VAL A 179 8.21 -0.13 -2.78
N ILE A 180 8.42 1.05 -2.21
CA ILE A 180 9.76 1.55 -1.89
C ILE A 180 10.09 1.09 -0.49
N HIS A 181 11.15 0.30 -0.36
CA HIS A 181 11.59 -0.22 0.93
C HIS A 181 12.29 0.86 1.76
N GLN A 182 12.01 0.90 3.07
CA GLN A 182 12.69 1.75 4.05
C GLN A 182 14.09 1.23 4.36
N HIS A 183 14.25 -0.10 4.37
CA HIS A 183 15.52 -0.78 4.62
C HIS A 183 15.71 -1.89 3.59
N GLY A 184 16.94 -2.03 3.08
CA GLY A 184 17.29 -3.00 2.04
C GLY A 184 18.28 -4.05 2.51
N THR A 185 18.49 -5.07 1.69
CA THR A 185 19.56 -6.04 1.85
C THR A 185 20.88 -5.50 1.30
N ALA A 186 22.00 -5.95 1.86
CA ALA A 186 23.31 -5.60 1.33
C ALA A 186 23.47 -6.15 -0.10
N ALA A 187 23.99 -5.31 -1.00
CA ALA A 187 24.35 -5.70 -2.36
C ALA A 187 25.86 -5.84 -2.48
N SER A 188 26.30 -6.90 -3.14
CA SER A 188 27.69 -7.07 -3.56
C SER A 188 27.92 -6.37 -4.89
N MET A 189 28.91 -5.49 -4.96
CA MET A 189 29.28 -4.77 -6.17
C MET A 189 30.69 -5.17 -6.60
N TYR A 190 30.81 -5.55 -7.86
CA TYR A 190 32.07 -5.82 -8.54
C TYR A 190 32.37 -4.65 -9.48
N VAL A 191 33.51 -4.02 -9.27
CA VAL A 191 33.97 -2.89 -10.08
C VAL A 191 35.16 -3.38 -10.90
N LYS A 192 35.01 -3.35 -12.23
CA LYS A 192 36.10 -3.62 -13.16
C LYS A 192 36.55 -2.30 -13.78
N THR A 193 37.84 -2.04 -13.68
CA THR A 193 38.50 -0.83 -14.20
C THR A 193 39.77 -1.22 -14.94
N ASP A 194 40.19 -0.38 -15.89
CA ASP A 194 41.45 -0.59 -16.62
C ASP A 194 42.69 -0.36 -15.71
N THR A 195 42.57 0.55 -14.74
CA THR A 195 43.61 0.84 -13.74
C THR A 195 43.14 0.45 -12.35
N ARG A 196 44.06 0.03 -11.47
CA ARG A 196 43.72 -0.32 -10.07
C ARG A 196 43.03 0.86 -9.36
N PRO A 197 41.78 0.70 -8.88
CA PRO A 197 41.07 1.79 -8.22
C PRO A 197 41.58 2.01 -6.81
N ASN A 198 41.62 3.25 -6.36
CA ASN A 198 41.83 3.60 -4.96
C ASN A 198 40.46 3.87 -4.31
N VAL A 199 40.11 3.05 -3.31
CA VAL A 199 38.84 3.20 -2.58
C VAL A 199 39.09 4.06 -1.35
N ALA A 200 38.69 5.33 -1.44
CA ALA A 200 38.73 6.24 -0.30
C ALA A 200 37.47 6.09 0.56
N LYS A 201 37.63 6.13 1.89
CA LYS A 201 36.54 6.16 2.86
C LYS A 201 36.61 7.44 3.69
N SER A 202 35.45 8.05 3.94
CA SER A 202 35.34 9.19 4.85
C SER A 202 35.23 8.70 6.29
N ARG A 203 35.67 9.51 7.27
CA ARG A 203 35.51 9.22 8.69
C ARG A 203 34.08 9.56 9.12
N SER A 204 33.38 8.61 9.73
CA SER A 204 32.07 8.86 10.35
C SER A 204 32.23 9.64 11.66
N MET A 205 31.36 10.62 11.89
CA MET A 205 31.28 11.38 13.14
C MET A 205 29.81 11.37 13.62
N LEU A 206 29.60 11.12 14.91
CA LEU A 206 28.29 11.13 15.56
C LEU A 206 28.44 11.88 16.89
N ALA A 207 27.60 12.89 17.12
CA ALA A 207 27.62 13.62 18.39
C ALA A 207 26.71 12.96 19.42
N ASN A 208 25.45 12.73 19.06
CA ASN A 208 24.48 12.10 19.94
C ASN A 208 23.39 11.40 19.13
N PHE A 209 22.57 10.57 19.77
CA PHE A 209 21.36 10.01 19.17
C PHE A 209 20.24 9.91 20.20
N THR A 210 19.00 9.95 19.73
CA THR A 210 17.82 9.56 20.50
C THR A 210 17.14 8.41 19.79
N GLY A 211 16.44 7.55 20.51
CA GLY A 211 15.70 6.47 19.87
C GLY A 211 14.77 5.71 20.79
N ILE A 212 13.87 4.95 20.16
CA ILE A 212 12.88 4.11 20.82
C ILE A 212 12.86 2.73 20.16
N ILE A 213 12.78 1.68 20.97
CA ILE A 213 12.51 0.33 20.49
C ILE A 213 11.00 0.20 20.37
N SER A 214 10.54 -0.13 19.17
CA SER A 214 9.14 -0.32 18.84
C SER A 214 8.91 -1.74 18.33
N LEU A 215 7.72 -2.27 18.62
CA LEU A 215 7.23 -3.49 18.02
C LEU A 215 6.16 -3.08 17.01
N ASP A 216 6.33 -3.48 15.75
CA ASP A 216 5.26 -3.28 14.78
C ASP A 216 4.16 -4.33 14.97
N HIS A 217 3.04 -4.11 14.29
CA HIS A 217 1.86 -4.95 14.37
C HIS A 217 2.05 -6.36 13.79
N THR A 218 3.10 -6.58 12.99
CA THR A 218 3.51 -7.90 12.50
C THR A 218 4.51 -8.59 13.43
N GLY A 219 4.86 -7.98 14.56
CA GLY A 219 5.81 -8.51 15.54
C GLY A 219 7.28 -8.23 15.20
N ASN A 220 7.57 -7.37 14.22
CA ASN A 220 8.95 -6.97 13.95
C ASN A 220 9.41 -5.96 14.99
N ARG A 221 10.61 -6.19 15.53
CA ARG A 221 11.25 -5.29 16.49
C ARG A 221 12.14 -4.31 15.73
N MET A 222 11.84 -3.03 15.86
CA MET A 222 12.50 -1.94 15.15
C MET A 222 13.11 -0.96 16.16
N PHE A 223 14.35 -0.55 15.93
CA PHE A 223 14.96 0.56 16.66
C PHE A 223 14.83 1.83 15.83
N ASN A 224 13.89 2.70 16.22
CA ASN A 224 13.71 4.00 15.58
C ASN A 224 14.68 4.99 16.22
N ALA A 225 15.72 5.39 15.47
CA ALA A 225 16.78 6.25 15.94
C ALA A 225 16.88 7.54 15.13
N THR A 226 17.07 8.66 15.82
CA THR A 226 17.42 9.96 15.25
C THR A 226 18.84 10.30 15.67
N PHE A 227 19.71 10.53 14.69
CA PHE A 227 21.12 10.84 14.92
C PHE A 227 21.37 12.36 14.81
N PHE A 228 22.19 12.89 15.71
CA PHE A 228 22.62 14.29 15.75
C PHE A 228 24.12 14.37 15.44
N CYS A 229 24.48 15.26 14.51
CA CYS A 229 25.86 15.46 14.07
C CYS A 229 26.42 16.78 14.62
N GLU A 230 27.65 16.76 15.13
CA GLU A 230 28.40 18.00 15.39
C GLU A 230 29.07 18.45 14.09
N PHE A 231 28.76 19.66 13.65
CA PHE A 231 29.60 20.36 12.68
C PHE A 231 30.75 21.00 13.44
N SER A 232 31.93 20.39 13.38
CA SER A 232 33.17 21.10 13.73
C SER A 232 33.35 22.27 12.76
N ARG A 233 32.92 23.46 13.17
CA ARG A 233 33.49 24.70 12.63
C ARG A 233 34.91 24.75 13.18
N ASN A 234 35.88 24.35 12.37
CA ASN A 234 37.28 24.71 12.59
C ASN A 234 37.34 26.23 12.76
N LYS A 235 37.43 26.70 14.01
CA LYS A 235 37.88 28.05 14.29
C LYS A 235 39.35 28.09 13.86
N LYS A 236 39.62 28.91 12.85
CA LYS A 236 40.98 29.34 12.51
C LYS A 236 41.61 30.05 13.70
#